data_AF-A0AAX3U9B7-F1
#
_entry.id   AF-A0AAX3U9B7-F1
#
_cell.length_a   1.000
_cell.length_b   1.000
_cell.length_c   1.000
_cell.angle_alpha   90.00
_cell.angle_beta   90.00
_cell.angle_gamma   90.00
#
_symmetry.space_group_name_H-M   'P 1'
#
loop_
_entity.id
_entity.type
_entity.pdbx_description
1 polymer ?
#
loop_
_entity_poly.entity_id
_entity_poly.type
_entity_poly.pdbx_seq_one_letter_code
_entity_poly.pdbx_strand_id
1 'polypeptide(L)'
;MQRTLLIGCIALALSGCGTDSDTTLTSTQTGVFLDSPVAGLNYRTASISAGVTNENGEFKYQDGETVTFYIGDLTFPPVTATGQVTPADLGGGLSTTTTVNILQLLQSLDQDGNPDKGITILDTAQTAFVGTGLDITSSTFDTSVSAILTSIGKTLVTEDTAKAHFTSSLKGQLKGSWLFSEGEGKRNILTFFDDNHYIIVHEHSDTNDPIPGNQTAGSAEYGTYAFDLATNKLSLTVIEETDNSGGLCDDFGSAIWDIKVTNTDLSITLSDDDDDDDDEEVTVVFQKVKNADNPLVGAWLYKENYDDSDDSNDNDNILTILSDSEYVIVHTRNDYVDSGVLGEFAPYSYSGTTFTIGNPTVNADGDGGLSDIGGSANVTVSDTELSFNGAESFSFTRIQ
;
A
#
# COMPACT_ATOMS: atom_id res chain seq x y z
N MET A 1 -29.33 13.66 -7.23
CA MET A 1 -28.59 14.61 -8.07
C MET A 1 -27.16 14.48 -7.60
N GLN A 2 -26.48 13.46 -8.08
CA GLN A 2 -25.04 13.28 -7.86
C GLN A 2 -24.34 14.35 -8.68
N ARG A 3 -23.42 15.08 -8.06
CA ARG A 3 -22.70 16.19 -8.69
C ARG A 3 -21.24 16.12 -8.30
N THR A 4 -20.49 15.51 -9.19
CA THR A 4 -19.17 15.92 -9.69
C THR A 4 -18.16 16.36 -8.63
N LEU A 5 -17.22 15.47 -8.35
CA LEU A 5 -15.92 15.79 -7.78
C LEU A 5 -15.27 16.92 -8.61
N LEU A 6 -15.18 18.12 -8.04
CA LEU A 6 -14.67 19.29 -8.73
C LEU A 6 -13.13 19.35 -8.69
N ILE A 7 -12.45 18.33 -9.24
CA ILE A 7 -11.00 18.37 -9.40
C ILE A 7 -10.69 19.36 -10.53
N GLY A 8 -9.92 20.41 -10.22
CA GLY A 8 -9.53 21.43 -11.18
C GLY A 8 -8.71 20.85 -12.34
N CYS A 9 -9.36 20.53 -13.46
CA CYS A 9 -8.71 20.15 -14.72
C CYS A 9 -7.82 21.29 -15.24
N ILE A 10 -6.51 21.18 -15.05
CA ILE A 10 -5.52 22.01 -15.75
C ILE A 10 -5.05 21.24 -16.99
N ALA A 11 -5.48 21.72 -18.15
CA ALA A 11 -5.00 21.28 -19.45
C ALA A 11 -3.49 21.54 -19.58
N LEU A 12 -2.70 20.47 -19.59
CA LEU A 12 -1.28 20.50 -19.95
C LEU A 12 -1.14 20.85 -21.44
N ALA A 13 -0.65 22.06 -21.73
CA ALA A 13 -0.24 22.44 -23.07
C ALA A 13 1.07 21.71 -23.45
N LEU A 14 0.98 20.65 -24.25
CA LEU A 14 2.15 20.04 -24.88
C LEU A 14 2.81 21.03 -25.84
N SER A 15 3.97 21.55 -25.44
CA SER A 15 4.94 22.16 -26.35
C SER A 15 5.86 21.06 -26.86
N GLY A 16 5.59 20.60 -28.09
CA GLY A 16 6.49 19.70 -28.81
C GLY A 16 7.70 20.46 -29.37
N CYS A 17 8.89 19.90 -29.21
CA CYS A 17 9.99 19.95 -30.18
C CYS A 17 11.13 19.01 -29.75
N GLY A 18 11.66 18.23 -30.69
CA GLY A 18 13.02 17.67 -30.57
C GLY A 18 13.15 16.19 -30.89
N THR A 19 13.13 15.85 -32.18
CA THR A 19 13.70 14.60 -32.69
C THR A 19 15.22 14.65 -32.54
N ASP A 20 15.76 13.88 -31.60
CA ASP A 20 17.15 13.43 -31.64
C ASP A 20 17.18 11.89 -31.61
N SER A 21 17.99 11.33 -32.50
CA SER A 21 18.17 9.89 -32.66
C SER A 21 19.02 9.40 -31.49
N ASP A 22 18.36 9.09 -30.37
CA ASP A 22 19.05 8.60 -29.19
C ASP A 22 19.01 7.07 -29.13
N THR A 23 20.17 6.50 -28.88
CA THR A 23 20.35 5.06 -28.69
C THR A 23 19.62 4.73 -27.40
N THR A 24 18.42 4.14 -27.48
CA THR A 24 17.60 3.81 -26.31
C THR A 24 18.37 2.84 -25.41
N LEU A 25 19.09 3.38 -24.43
CA LEU A 25 19.54 2.63 -23.27
C LEU A 25 18.27 2.23 -22.54
N THR A 26 17.82 0.98 -22.75
CA THR A 26 16.69 0.44 -22.02
C THR A 26 17.06 0.40 -20.54
N SER A 27 16.46 1.32 -19.78
CA SER A 27 16.61 1.43 -18.33
C SER A 27 16.28 0.07 -17.69
N THR A 28 17.17 -0.42 -16.83
CA THR A 28 16.87 -1.58 -16.00
C THR A 28 15.89 -1.16 -14.91
N GLN A 29 14.71 -1.76 -14.94
CA GLN A 29 13.64 -1.57 -13.98
C GLN A 29 13.71 -2.62 -12.86
N THR A 30 12.97 -2.39 -11.80
CA THR A 30 12.81 -3.33 -10.68
C THR A 30 11.34 -3.66 -10.53
N GLY A 31 11.02 -4.95 -10.45
CA GLY A 31 9.69 -5.44 -10.12
C GLY A 31 9.75 -6.33 -8.89
N VAL A 32 8.61 -6.65 -8.30
CA VAL A 32 8.50 -7.57 -7.15
C VAL A 32 7.65 -8.77 -7.51
N PHE A 33 8.12 -9.98 -7.20
CA PHE A 33 7.29 -11.18 -7.26
C PHE A 33 6.59 -11.41 -5.91
N LEU A 34 5.26 -11.37 -5.90
CA LEU A 34 4.46 -11.22 -4.68
C LEU A 34 3.40 -12.33 -4.52
N ASP A 35 3.61 -13.20 -3.54
CA ASP A 35 2.57 -13.88 -2.74
C ASP A 35 2.59 -13.22 -1.36
N SER A 36 3.68 -13.45 -0.63
CA SER A 36 4.43 -12.42 0.10
C SER A 36 5.73 -12.13 -0.68
N PRO A 37 6.60 -11.18 -0.31
CA PRO A 37 7.91 -11.04 -0.96
C PRO A 37 8.63 -12.38 -1.03
N VAL A 38 8.93 -12.87 -2.24
CA VAL A 38 9.55 -14.19 -2.42
C VAL A 38 11.04 -14.07 -2.71
N ALA A 39 11.89 -14.41 -1.75
CA ALA A 39 13.33 -14.45 -1.90
C ALA A 39 13.83 -15.80 -2.44
N GLY A 40 14.88 -15.80 -3.25
CA GLY A 40 15.52 -17.04 -3.73
C GLY A 40 14.81 -17.71 -4.92
N LEU A 41 13.83 -17.05 -5.55
CA LEU A 41 13.17 -17.53 -6.75
C LEU A 41 14.01 -17.17 -7.98
N ASN A 42 14.35 -18.16 -8.80
CA ASN A 42 15.13 -17.88 -10.00
C ASN A 42 14.23 -17.28 -11.08
N TYR A 43 14.79 -16.39 -11.90
CA TYR A 43 14.09 -15.82 -13.05
C TYR A 43 15.03 -15.58 -14.23
N ARG A 44 14.43 -15.41 -15.40
CA ARG A 44 15.10 -14.98 -16.62
C ARG A 44 14.22 -14.04 -17.42
N THR A 45 14.85 -13.10 -18.11
CA THR A 45 14.26 -12.22 -19.13
C THR A 45 15.12 -12.26 -20.40
N ALA A 46 14.82 -11.45 -21.40
CA ALA A 46 15.66 -11.36 -22.61
C ALA A 46 17.05 -10.79 -22.31
N SER A 47 17.14 -9.82 -21.40
CA SER A 47 18.38 -9.17 -20.95
C SER A 47 19.08 -9.89 -19.79
N ILE A 48 18.36 -10.70 -19.01
CA ILE A 48 18.89 -11.40 -17.83
C ILE A 48 18.74 -12.90 -18.00
N SER A 49 19.84 -13.61 -18.23
CA SER A 49 19.82 -15.06 -18.45
C SER A 49 19.69 -15.89 -17.17
N ALA A 50 20.10 -15.34 -16.02
CA ALA A 50 20.05 -16.00 -14.71
C ALA A 50 20.00 -14.94 -13.60
N GLY A 51 18.81 -14.65 -13.10
CA GLY A 51 18.57 -13.79 -11.95
C GLY A 51 17.96 -14.56 -10.78
N VAL A 52 18.06 -13.99 -9.59
CA VAL A 52 17.44 -14.51 -8.35
C VAL A 52 16.76 -13.34 -7.66
N THR A 53 15.53 -13.54 -7.16
CA THR A 53 14.85 -12.53 -6.36
C THR A 53 15.55 -12.30 -5.02
N ASN A 54 15.64 -11.04 -4.58
CA ASN A 54 16.25 -10.69 -3.30
C ASN A 54 15.27 -10.85 -2.12
N GLU A 55 15.69 -10.45 -0.92
CA GLU A 55 14.89 -10.53 0.33
C GLU A 55 13.55 -9.77 0.24
N ASN A 56 13.46 -8.75 -0.62
CA ASN A 56 12.23 -8.00 -0.89
C ASN A 56 11.40 -8.59 -2.04
N GLY A 57 11.76 -9.77 -2.56
CA GLY A 57 11.13 -10.37 -3.73
C GLY A 57 11.45 -9.67 -5.05
N GLU A 58 12.44 -8.77 -5.08
CA GLU A 58 12.70 -7.94 -6.24
C GLU A 58 13.44 -8.70 -7.34
N PHE A 59 12.99 -8.51 -8.58
CA PHE A 59 13.66 -8.94 -9.80
C PHE A 59 13.94 -7.74 -10.71
N LYS A 60 14.90 -7.86 -11.62
CA LYS A 60 15.24 -6.82 -12.60
C LYS A 60 14.69 -7.19 -13.97
N TYR A 61 14.32 -6.20 -14.77
CA TYR A 61 13.83 -6.39 -16.14
C TYR A 61 14.00 -5.10 -16.96
N GLN A 62 13.72 -5.15 -18.25
CA GLN A 62 13.54 -3.98 -19.10
C GLN A 62 12.09 -3.90 -19.59
N ASP A 63 11.57 -2.69 -19.79
CA ASP A 63 10.18 -2.50 -20.23
C ASP A 63 9.86 -3.29 -21.51
N GLY A 64 8.72 -3.97 -21.49
CA GLY A 64 8.27 -4.83 -22.58
C GLY A 64 8.87 -6.24 -22.60
N GLU A 65 9.81 -6.57 -21.70
CA GLU A 65 10.30 -7.94 -21.57
C GLU A 65 9.25 -8.89 -20.98
N THR A 66 9.43 -10.17 -21.28
CA THR A 66 8.76 -11.27 -20.59
C THR A 66 9.70 -11.82 -19.52
N VAL A 67 9.17 -12.08 -18.33
CA VAL A 67 9.87 -12.77 -17.24
C VAL A 67 9.37 -14.21 -17.14
N THR A 68 10.29 -15.14 -16.86
CA THR A 68 9.95 -16.52 -16.51
C THR A 68 10.62 -16.90 -15.21
N PHE A 69 9.81 -17.15 -14.18
CA PHE A 69 10.26 -17.65 -12.88
C PHE A 69 10.40 -19.17 -12.88
N TYR A 70 11.31 -19.71 -12.05
CA TYR A 70 11.56 -21.15 -11.97
C TYR A 70 12.24 -21.58 -10.66
N ILE A 71 12.10 -22.87 -10.33
CA ILE A 71 12.80 -23.55 -9.22
C ILE A 71 13.41 -24.84 -9.79
N GLY A 72 14.74 -24.96 -9.79
CA GLY A 72 15.43 -26.04 -10.51
C GLY A 72 15.04 -26.06 -11.99
N ASP A 73 14.47 -27.18 -12.47
CA ASP A 73 13.94 -27.29 -13.84
C ASP A 73 12.43 -27.02 -13.94
N LEU A 74 11.74 -26.78 -12.82
CA LEU A 74 10.31 -26.47 -12.80
C LEU A 74 10.10 -24.99 -13.17
N THR A 75 9.60 -24.75 -14.38
CA THR A 75 9.30 -23.39 -14.88
C THR A 75 7.86 -23.01 -14.62
N PHE A 76 7.64 -21.76 -14.22
CA PHE A 76 6.30 -21.17 -14.18
C PHE A 76 5.91 -20.62 -15.56
N PRO A 77 4.61 -20.39 -15.83
CA PRO A 77 4.19 -19.73 -17.06
C PRO A 77 4.90 -18.37 -17.23
N PRO A 78 5.32 -18.01 -18.45
CA PRO A 78 5.89 -16.69 -18.72
C PRO A 78 4.82 -15.59 -18.64
N VAL A 79 5.20 -14.41 -18.18
CA VAL A 79 4.33 -13.22 -18.13
C VAL A 79 5.10 -11.96 -18.50
N THR A 80 4.43 -10.92 -18.97
CA THR A 80 5.03 -9.59 -19.15
C THR A 80 5.61 -9.11 -17.82
N ALA A 81 6.86 -8.65 -17.84
CA ALA A 81 7.51 -8.10 -16.66
C ALA A 81 6.96 -6.69 -16.36
N THR A 82 6.59 -6.48 -15.10
CA THR A 82 5.97 -5.26 -14.57
C THR A 82 6.53 -4.94 -13.18
N GLY A 83 6.18 -3.79 -12.61
CA GLY A 83 6.59 -3.42 -11.25
C GLY A 83 6.15 -4.41 -10.15
N GLN A 84 5.10 -5.18 -10.43
CA GLN A 84 4.61 -6.25 -9.58
C GLN A 84 4.11 -7.41 -10.45
N VAL A 85 4.50 -8.63 -10.10
CA VAL A 85 4.00 -9.88 -10.68
C VAL A 85 3.57 -10.80 -9.54
N THR A 86 2.40 -11.40 -9.66
CA THR A 86 1.82 -12.29 -8.66
C THR A 86 1.59 -13.70 -9.24
N PRO A 87 1.41 -14.73 -8.41
CA PRO A 87 0.94 -16.04 -8.86
C PRO A 87 -0.35 -15.98 -9.70
N ALA A 88 -1.24 -15.02 -9.43
CA ALA A 88 -2.47 -14.84 -10.21
C ALA A 88 -2.19 -14.33 -11.63
N ASP A 89 -1.17 -13.49 -11.83
CA ASP A 89 -0.75 -13.04 -13.18
C ASP A 89 -0.19 -14.22 -13.99
N LEU A 90 0.55 -15.12 -13.35
CA LEU A 90 1.11 -16.32 -13.98
C LEU A 90 0.01 -17.34 -14.33
N GLY A 91 -0.96 -17.52 -13.43
CA GLY A 91 -2.04 -18.49 -13.60
C GLY A 91 -3.28 -17.97 -14.33
N GLY A 92 -3.37 -16.67 -14.62
CA GLY A 92 -4.51 -16.05 -15.30
C GLY A 92 -5.75 -15.85 -14.41
N GLY A 93 -5.56 -15.66 -13.11
CA GLY A 93 -6.63 -15.38 -12.14
C GLY A 93 -6.42 -16.01 -10.77
N LEU A 94 -7.12 -15.52 -9.75
CA LEU A 94 -6.93 -15.90 -8.33
C LEU A 94 -7.20 -17.39 -8.02
N SER A 95 -8.07 -18.04 -8.81
CA SER A 95 -8.59 -19.38 -8.50
C SER A 95 -8.26 -20.44 -9.55
N THR A 96 -7.34 -20.16 -10.48
CA THR A 96 -6.95 -21.16 -11.50
C THR A 96 -6.06 -22.23 -10.88
N THR A 97 -6.10 -23.45 -11.44
CA THR A 97 -5.25 -24.56 -10.98
C THR A 97 -3.78 -24.17 -10.92
N THR A 98 -3.28 -23.46 -11.93
CA THR A 98 -1.89 -23.00 -11.97
C THR A 98 -1.57 -22.02 -10.85
N THR A 99 -2.44 -21.04 -10.59
CA THR A 99 -2.25 -20.09 -9.46
C THR A 99 -2.16 -20.85 -8.15
N VAL A 100 -3.09 -21.76 -7.90
CA VAL A 100 -3.15 -22.54 -6.65
C VAL A 100 -1.91 -23.41 -6.47
N ASN A 101 -1.47 -24.10 -7.53
CA ASN A 101 -0.25 -24.91 -7.50
C ASN A 101 1.00 -24.06 -7.18
N ILE A 102 1.10 -22.85 -7.75
CA ILE A 102 2.21 -21.92 -7.46
C ILE A 102 2.16 -21.48 -5.99
N LEU A 103 1.00 -21.07 -5.49
CA LEU A 103 0.82 -20.63 -4.09
C LEU A 103 1.19 -21.74 -3.10
N GLN A 104 0.64 -22.94 -3.28
CA GLN A 104 0.96 -24.08 -2.42
C GLN A 104 2.45 -24.39 -2.45
N LEU A 105 3.08 -24.41 -3.63
CA LEU A 105 4.50 -24.69 -3.76
C LEU A 105 5.36 -23.67 -3.00
N LEU A 106 5.15 -22.38 -3.24
CA LEU A 106 5.95 -21.30 -2.66
C LEU A 106 5.86 -21.32 -1.13
N GLN A 107 4.65 -21.37 -0.58
CA GLN A 107 4.44 -21.39 0.87
C GLN A 107 4.93 -22.69 1.52
N SER A 108 4.92 -23.82 0.80
CA SER A 108 5.49 -25.08 1.31
C SER A 108 7.02 -25.07 1.36
N LEU A 109 7.65 -24.33 0.45
CA LEU A 109 9.10 -24.24 0.34
C LEU A 109 9.72 -23.21 1.28
N ASP A 110 8.91 -22.29 1.79
CA ASP A 110 9.32 -21.25 2.71
C ASP A 110 10.18 -21.80 3.86
N GLN A 111 11.30 -21.11 4.14
CA GLN A 111 12.37 -21.59 5.01
C GLN A 111 11.86 -21.91 6.42
N ASP A 112 11.14 -20.97 7.04
CA ASP A 112 10.60 -21.10 8.40
C ASP A 112 9.14 -21.56 8.43
N GLY A 113 8.49 -21.63 7.27
CA GLY A 113 7.11 -22.08 7.12
C GLY A 113 6.09 -21.04 7.61
N ASN A 114 6.49 -19.77 7.67
CA ASN A 114 5.66 -18.64 8.01
C ASN A 114 5.69 -17.56 6.90
N PRO A 115 4.81 -17.67 5.91
CA PRO A 115 4.83 -16.79 4.74
C PRO A 115 4.42 -15.33 5.07
N ASP A 116 3.87 -15.05 6.26
CA ASP A 116 3.52 -13.69 6.72
C ASP A 116 4.76 -12.76 6.81
N LYS A 117 5.97 -13.32 6.92
CA LYS A 117 7.24 -12.57 7.02
C LYS A 117 8.05 -12.57 5.73
N GLY A 118 7.42 -12.90 4.61
CA GLY A 118 8.10 -13.19 3.35
C GLY A 118 8.34 -14.69 3.18
N ILE A 119 8.59 -15.10 1.94
CA ILE A 119 8.84 -16.49 1.56
C ILE A 119 10.29 -16.61 1.15
N THR A 120 11.05 -17.47 1.82
CA THR A 120 12.47 -17.73 1.46
C THR A 120 12.65 -19.11 0.86
N ILE A 121 13.02 -19.16 -0.42
CA ILE A 121 13.31 -20.40 -1.15
C ILE A 121 14.80 -20.71 -1.06
N LEU A 122 15.14 -21.85 -0.44
CA LEU A 122 16.53 -22.30 -0.27
C LEU A 122 17.09 -23.05 -1.49
N ASP A 123 18.42 -23.04 -1.64
CA ASP A 123 19.15 -23.82 -2.67
C ASP A 123 18.85 -25.33 -2.63
N THR A 124 18.46 -25.87 -1.47
CA THR A 124 18.02 -27.26 -1.34
C THR A 124 16.78 -27.54 -2.18
N ALA A 125 15.85 -26.59 -2.26
CA ALA A 125 14.70 -26.69 -3.16
C ALA A 125 15.15 -26.60 -4.62
N GLN A 126 16.02 -25.65 -4.95
CA GLN A 126 16.57 -25.52 -6.31
C GLN A 126 17.17 -26.84 -6.81
N THR A 127 17.93 -27.52 -5.96
CA THR A 127 18.54 -28.82 -6.29
C THR A 127 17.51 -29.94 -6.41
N ALA A 128 16.52 -30.00 -5.51
CA ALA A 128 15.54 -31.08 -5.47
C ALA A 128 14.57 -31.07 -6.68
N PHE A 129 14.39 -29.91 -7.31
CA PHE A 129 13.47 -29.77 -8.45
C PHE A 129 14.12 -30.02 -9.82
N VAL A 130 15.44 -30.21 -9.89
CA VAL A 130 16.16 -30.56 -11.13
C VAL A 130 15.75 -31.94 -11.64
N GLY A 131 15.46 -32.06 -12.94
CA GLY A 131 15.16 -33.33 -13.61
C GLY A 131 13.85 -33.99 -13.18
N THR A 132 12.99 -33.31 -12.43
CA THR A 132 11.74 -33.88 -11.90
C THR A 132 10.68 -34.09 -12.98
N GLY A 133 10.72 -33.28 -14.05
CA GLY A 133 9.71 -33.29 -15.11
C GLY A 133 8.32 -32.86 -14.63
N LEU A 134 8.25 -32.18 -13.47
CA LEU A 134 7.00 -31.62 -12.96
C LEU A 134 6.47 -30.54 -13.90
N ASP A 135 5.14 -30.48 -13.98
CA ASP A 135 4.41 -29.43 -14.69
C ASP A 135 3.52 -28.69 -13.69
N ILE A 136 3.84 -27.42 -13.44
CA ILE A 136 3.11 -26.57 -12.49
C ILE A 136 1.67 -26.31 -12.93
N THR A 137 1.33 -26.52 -14.19
CA THR A 137 -0.03 -26.33 -14.73
C THR A 137 -0.91 -27.57 -14.59
N SER A 138 -0.33 -28.70 -14.17
CA SER A 138 -1.03 -29.98 -14.07
C SER A 138 -2.06 -29.99 -12.93
N SER A 139 -3.25 -30.54 -13.20
CA SER A 139 -4.27 -30.79 -12.17
C SER A 139 -3.91 -31.91 -11.19
N THR A 140 -2.77 -32.58 -11.39
CA THR A 140 -2.25 -33.65 -10.51
C THR A 140 -0.94 -33.24 -9.84
N PHE A 141 -0.63 -31.94 -9.86
CA PHE A 141 0.59 -31.37 -9.32
C PHE A 141 0.80 -31.75 -7.85
N ASP A 142 -0.22 -31.61 -7.00
CA ASP A 142 -0.17 -31.94 -5.56
C ASP A 142 0.36 -33.34 -5.27
N THR A 143 -0.13 -34.33 -6.01
CA THR A 143 0.32 -35.72 -5.85
C THR A 143 1.77 -35.88 -6.30
N SER A 144 2.16 -35.20 -7.38
CA SER A 144 3.48 -35.32 -7.99
C SER A 144 4.57 -34.61 -7.17
N VAL A 145 4.26 -33.43 -6.62
CA VAL A 145 5.21 -32.59 -5.87
C VAL A 145 5.43 -33.09 -4.44
N SER A 146 4.44 -33.76 -3.84
CA SER A 146 4.50 -34.21 -2.43
C SER A 146 5.72 -35.08 -2.11
N ALA A 147 6.13 -35.95 -3.03
CA ALA A 147 7.31 -36.81 -2.84
C ALA A 147 8.62 -36.00 -2.79
N ILE A 148 8.72 -34.94 -3.62
CA ILE A 148 9.89 -34.05 -3.67
C ILE A 148 9.96 -33.21 -2.40
N LEU A 149 8.84 -32.60 -1.98
CA LEU A 149 8.77 -31.85 -0.72
C LEU A 149 9.18 -32.71 0.48
N THR A 150 8.66 -33.94 0.56
CA THR A 150 9.01 -34.89 1.63
C THR A 150 10.52 -35.17 1.64
N SER A 151 11.16 -35.28 0.46
CA SER A 151 12.60 -35.54 0.35
C SER A 151 13.48 -34.42 0.92
N ILE A 152 12.96 -33.20 0.98
CA ILE A 152 13.62 -32.01 1.57
C ILE A 152 13.03 -31.62 2.93
N GLY A 153 12.24 -32.50 3.56
CA GLY A 153 11.67 -32.26 4.88
C GLY A 153 10.56 -31.21 4.91
N LYS A 154 9.90 -30.95 3.79
CA LYS A 154 8.75 -30.04 3.65
C LYS A 154 7.46 -30.84 3.44
N THR A 155 6.33 -30.21 3.71
CA THR A 155 4.98 -30.75 3.50
C THR A 155 4.20 -29.78 2.64
N LEU A 156 3.37 -30.30 1.73
CA LEU A 156 2.52 -29.45 0.90
C LEU A 156 1.47 -28.73 1.75
N VAL A 157 1.44 -27.40 1.68
CA VAL A 157 0.40 -26.53 2.24
C VAL A 157 -0.93 -26.81 1.53
N THR A 158 -2.04 -26.77 2.25
CA THR A 158 -3.37 -26.99 1.67
C THR A 158 -3.77 -25.82 0.77
N GLU A 159 -4.58 -26.08 -0.26
CA GLU A 159 -5.09 -25.02 -1.14
C GLU A 159 -5.74 -23.87 -0.37
N ASP A 160 -6.58 -24.19 0.63
CA ASP A 160 -7.31 -23.19 1.40
C ASP A 160 -6.38 -22.28 2.19
N THR A 161 -5.33 -22.85 2.81
CA THR A 161 -4.32 -22.07 3.54
C THR A 161 -3.56 -21.17 2.56
N ALA A 162 -3.15 -21.73 1.42
CA ALA A 162 -2.37 -21.01 0.42
C ALA A 162 -3.15 -19.82 -0.17
N LYS A 163 -4.43 -20.03 -0.50
CA LYS A 163 -5.34 -18.98 -0.99
C LYS A 163 -5.64 -17.94 0.08
N ALA A 164 -5.85 -18.35 1.33
CA ALA A 164 -6.15 -17.44 2.43
C ALA A 164 -4.98 -16.49 2.72
N HIS A 165 -3.76 -17.04 2.78
CA HIS A 165 -2.54 -16.24 2.90
C HIS A 165 -2.41 -15.24 1.75
N PHE A 166 -2.47 -15.70 0.50
CA PHE A 166 -2.33 -14.82 -0.66
C PHE A 166 -3.40 -13.72 -0.71
N THR A 167 -4.64 -14.05 -0.35
CA THR A 167 -5.72 -13.07 -0.21
C THR A 167 -5.40 -12.03 0.85
N SER A 168 -4.86 -12.45 1.99
CA SER A 168 -4.41 -11.55 3.06
C SER A 168 -3.30 -10.63 2.55
N SER A 169 -2.30 -11.17 1.86
CA SER A 169 -1.18 -10.38 1.32
C SER A 169 -1.62 -9.37 0.26
N LEU A 170 -2.55 -9.73 -0.62
CA LEU A 170 -3.10 -8.80 -1.61
C LEU A 170 -3.90 -7.67 -0.97
N LYS A 171 -4.74 -7.98 0.03
CA LYS A 171 -5.50 -6.96 0.77
C LYS A 171 -4.59 -6.07 1.62
N GLY A 172 -3.55 -6.65 2.21
CA GLY A 172 -2.54 -5.94 3.00
C GLY A 172 -1.83 -4.82 2.23
N GLN A 173 -1.77 -4.90 0.90
CA GLN A 173 -1.18 -3.82 0.07
C GLN A 173 -1.83 -2.46 0.33
N LEU A 174 -3.13 -2.42 0.66
CA LEU A 174 -3.84 -1.18 0.99
C LEU A 174 -3.32 -0.52 2.27
N LYS A 175 -2.88 -1.29 3.27
CA LYS A 175 -2.52 -0.76 4.60
C LYS A 175 -1.35 0.24 4.56
N GLY A 176 -1.47 1.32 5.31
CA GLY A 176 -0.53 2.44 5.34
C GLY A 176 -1.07 3.64 4.55
N SER A 177 -0.24 4.68 4.44
CA SER A 177 -0.65 5.97 3.86
C SER A 177 -0.31 6.08 2.38
N TRP A 178 -1.16 6.82 1.70
CA TRP A 178 -1.16 7.08 0.27
C TRP A 178 -1.34 8.57 0.04
N LEU A 179 -0.45 9.17 -0.74
CA LEU A 179 -0.42 10.60 -1.01
C LEU A 179 -0.94 10.87 -2.42
N PHE A 180 -1.94 11.75 -2.51
CA PHE A 180 -2.33 12.40 -3.74
C PHE A 180 -1.94 13.88 -3.67
N SER A 181 -1.42 14.45 -4.76
CA SER A 181 -1.02 15.86 -4.84
C SER A 181 -1.67 16.55 -6.02
N GLU A 182 -2.30 17.67 -5.75
CA GLU A 182 -2.90 18.59 -6.73
C GLU A 182 -1.97 19.78 -7.05
N GLY A 183 -0.77 19.77 -6.48
CA GLY A 183 0.22 20.83 -6.57
C GLY A 183 0.92 21.11 -5.24
N GLU A 184 1.76 22.13 -5.24
CA GLU A 184 2.50 22.58 -4.06
C GLU A 184 1.55 23.02 -2.94
N GLY A 185 1.68 22.40 -1.76
CA GLY A 185 0.84 22.68 -0.59
C GLY A 185 -0.62 22.21 -0.72
N LYS A 186 -0.90 21.30 -1.66
CA LYS A 186 -2.24 20.75 -1.92
C LYS A 186 -2.17 19.24 -2.00
N ARG A 187 -2.02 18.61 -0.84
CA ARG A 187 -1.97 17.14 -0.73
C ARG A 187 -3.15 16.60 0.06
N ASN A 188 -3.51 15.37 -0.28
CA ASN A 188 -4.52 14.58 0.41
C ASN A 188 -3.88 13.26 0.81
N ILE A 189 -3.96 12.89 2.08
CA ILE A 189 -3.29 11.71 2.64
C ILE A 189 -4.34 10.71 3.08
N LEU A 190 -4.49 9.64 2.31
CA LEU A 190 -5.41 8.53 2.59
C LEU A 190 -4.64 7.42 3.32
N THR A 191 -5.10 6.99 4.49
CA THR A 191 -4.48 5.92 5.27
C THR A 191 -5.48 4.81 5.52
N PHE A 192 -5.14 3.57 5.13
CA PHE A 192 -5.89 2.38 5.55
C PHE A 192 -5.15 1.72 6.70
N PHE A 193 -5.85 1.36 7.77
CA PHE A 193 -5.23 0.80 8.97
C PHE A 193 -6.06 -0.36 9.54
N ASP A 194 -5.70 -0.77 10.76
CA ASP A 194 -6.24 -1.96 11.40
C ASP A 194 -7.77 -1.91 11.58
N ASP A 195 -8.36 -3.09 11.74
CA ASP A 195 -9.81 -3.28 11.88
C ASP A 195 -10.66 -2.78 10.70
N ASN A 196 -10.03 -2.67 9.52
CA ASN A 196 -10.61 -2.18 8.26
C ASN A 196 -11.09 -0.72 8.34
N HIS A 197 -10.30 0.14 8.97
CA HIS A 197 -10.57 1.57 8.98
C HIS A 197 -9.75 2.33 7.95
N TYR A 198 -10.29 3.45 7.49
CA TYR A 198 -9.58 4.41 6.66
C TYR A 198 -9.76 5.81 7.20
N ILE A 199 -8.80 6.68 6.91
CA ILE A 199 -8.90 8.12 7.15
C ILE A 199 -8.24 8.88 6.01
N ILE A 200 -8.87 9.94 5.51
CA ILE A 200 -8.28 10.87 4.54
C ILE A 200 -8.22 12.26 5.14
N VAL A 201 -7.07 12.94 5.04
CA VAL A 201 -6.85 14.29 5.56
C VAL A 201 -6.32 15.23 4.49
N HIS A 202 -6.77 16.48 4.53
CA HIS A 202 -6.55 17.48 3.48
C HIS A 202 -5.60 18.60 3.94
N GLU A 203 -4.61 18.94 3.12
CA GLU A 203 -3.68 20.03 3.43
C GLU A 203 -4.23 21.43 3.11
N HIS A 204 -5.31 21.51 2.32
CA HIS A 204 -5.75 22.79 1.77
C HIS A 204 -7.27 22.95 1.77
N SER A 205 -7.69 24.21 1.87
CA SER A 205 -9.08 24.60 1.67
C SER A 205 -9.37 24.78 0.19
N ASP A 206 -10.53 24.28 -0.22
CA ASP A 206 -11.15 24.77 -1.43
C ASP A 206 -11.71 26.16 -1.13
N THR A 207 -11.22 27.19 -1.84
CA THR A 207 -11.56 28.59 -1.54
C THR A 207 -12.38 29.25 -2.65
N ASN A 208 -12.68 28.50 -3.72
CA ASN A 208 -13.35 29.01 -4.93
C ASN A 208 -14.70 28.33 -5.23
N ASP A 209 -15.21 27.46 -4.36
CA ASP A 209 -16.50 26.82 -4.57
C ASP A 209 -17.65 27.73 -4.08
N PRO A 210 -18.63 28.09 -4.94
CA PRO A 210 -19.80 28.86 -4.54
C PRO A 210 -20.81 28.08 -3.66
N ILE A 211 -20.59 26.79 -3.38
CA ILE A 211 -21.48 25.94 -2.57
C ILE A 211 -21.07 25.98 -1.08
N PRO A 212 -22.01 26.20 -0.13
CA PRO A 212 -21.74 26.03 1.30
C PRO A 212 -21.44 24.56 1.65
N GLY A 213 -20.35 24.29 2.37
CA GLY A 213 -19.91 22.93 2.75
C GLY A 213 -18.57 22.54 2.12
N ASN A 214 -17.57 23.43 2.20
CA ASN A 214 -16.32 23.25 1.47
C ASN A 214 -15.25 22.56 2.32
N GLN A 215 -14.36 21.80 1.67
CA GLN A 215 -13.18 21.23 2.31
C GLN A 215 -12.33 22.33 2.94
N THR A 216 -11.80 22.08 4.14
CA THR A 216 -10.90 23.01 4.82
C THR A 216 -9.53 22.38 5.09
N ALA A 217 -8.49 23.20 5.20
CA ALA A 217 -7.17 22.67 5.55
C ALA A 217 -7.22 22.03 6.95
N GLY A 218 -6.76 20.78 7.05
CA GLY A 218 -6.75 19.98 8.27
C GLY A 218 -8.05 19.22 8.53
N SER A 219 -9.08 19.37 7.69
CA SER A 219 -10.28 18.53 7.76
C SER A 219 -9.99 17.12 7.27
N ALA A 220 -10.84 16.18 7.67
CA ALA A 220 -10.68 14.76 7.35
C ALA A 220 -12.01 14.00 7.36
N GLU A 221 -12.01 12.86 6.67
CA GLU A 221 -13.08 11.85 6.65
C GLU A 221 -12.51 10.54 7.22
N TYR A 222 -13.20 9.95 8.20
CA TYR A 222 -12.86 8.70 8.88
C TYR A 222 -13.99 7.69 8.72
N GLY A 223 -13.65 6.43 8.44
CA GLY A 223 -14.65 5.40 8.27
C GLY A 223 -14.11 3.98 8.20
N THR A 224 -14.97 3.06 7.75
CA THR A 224 -14.60 1.67 7.48
C THR A 224 -14.52 1.39 6.00
N TYR A 225 -13.75 0.37 5.61
CA TYR A 225 -13.65 -0.11 4.24
C TYR A 225 -13.84 -1.62 4.11
N ALA A 226 -14.20 -2.05 2.90
CA ALA A 226 -14.15 -3.45 2.49
C ALA A 226 -13.59 -3.53 1.06
N PHE A 227 -12.59 -4.39 0.85
CA PHE A 227 -12.00 -4.63 -0.46
C PHE A 227 -12.37 -6.01 -1.01
N ASP A 228 -13.04 -6.02 -2.16
CA ASP A 228 -13.34 -7.21 -2.94
C ASP A 228 -12.33 -7.40 -4.09
N LEU A 229 -11.42 -8.35 -3.93
CA LEU A 229 -10.40 -8.69 -4.92
C LEU A 229 -10.96 -9.30 -6.21
N ALA A 230 -12.17 -9.88 -6.17
CA ALA A 230 -12.75 -10.50 -7.36
C ALA A 230 -13.30 -9.46 -8.34
N THR A 231 -13.82 -8.36 -7.81
CA THR A 231 -14.40 -7.26 -8.58
C THR A 231 -13.49 -6.02 -8.62
N ASN A 232 -12.42 -6.00 -7.82
CA ASN A 232 -11.57 -4.84 -7.57
C ASN A 232 -12.33 -3.62 -7.02
N LYS A 233 -13.39 -3.86 -6.26
CA LYS A 233 -14.21 -2.80 -5.67
C LYS A 233 -13.85 -2.53 -4.21
N LEU A 234 -13.66 -1.27 -3.88
CA LEU A 234 -13.48 -0.75 -2.53
C LEU A 234 -14.79 -0.10 -2.08
N SER A 235 -15.44 -0.67 -1.07
CA SER A 235 -16.62 -0.07 -0.43
C SER A 235 -16.18 0.69 0.81
N LEU A 236 -16.65 1.93 0.95
CA LEU A 236 -16.37 2.81 2.09
C LEU A 236 -17.67 3.12 2.84
N THR A 237 -17.59 3.26 4.16
CA THR A 237 -18.69 3.78 5.00
C THR A 237 -18.12 4.80 5.96
N VAL A 238 -18.60 6.04 5.90
CA VAL A 238 -18.17 7.11 6.79
C VAL A 238 -18.67 6.86 8.22
N ILE A 239 -17.79 7.09 9.20
CA ILE A 239 -18.11 7.13 10.63
C ILE A 239 -18.18 8.58 11.11
N GLU A 240 -17.21 9.41 10.73
CA GLU A 240 -17.13 10.81 11.14
C GLU A 240 -16.35 11.63 10.11
N GLU A 241 -16.74 12.88 9.88
CA GLU A 241 -16.12 13.75 8.86
C GLU A 241 -16.17 15.22 9.28
N THR A 242 -15.19 16.00 8.83
CA THR A 242 -15.13 17.46 8.97
C THR A 242 -14.84 18.17 7.65
N ASP A 243 -14.63 17.41 6.57
CA ASP A 243 -14.25 17.86 5.24
C ASP A 243 -15.45 18.16 4.32
N ASN A 244 -16.67 17.88 4.77
CA ASN A 244 -17.92 18.06 4.03
C ASN A 244 -17.96 17.23 2.73
N SER A 245 -17.59 17.81 1.58
CA SER A 245 -17.59 17.13 0.28
C SER A 245 -16.19 16.92 -0.30
N GLY A 246 -15.14 17.01 0.54
CA GLY A 246 -13.74 16.87 0.12
C GLY A 246 -13.20 15.43 0.08
N GLY A 247 -13.85 14.52 0.80
CA GLY A 247 -13.41 13.15 1.03
C GLY A 247 -13.67 12.17 -0.11
N LEU A 248 -13.71 10.87 0.23
CA LEU A 248 -14.03 9.80 -0.71
C LEU A 248 -15.53 9.44 -0.68
N CYS A 249 -16.32 10.05 0.20
CA CYS A 249 -17.77 9.91 0.27
C CYS A 249 -18.42 11.30 0.37
N ASP A 250 -19.43 11.57 -0.47
CA ASP A 250 -20.23 12.79 -0.33
C ASP A 250 -21.37 12.58 0.70
N ASP A 251 -21.67 13.63 1.49
CA ASP A 251 -22.85 13.76 2.37
C ASP A 251 -23.04 12.62 3.40
N PHE A 252 -22.05 12.37 4.28
CA PHE A 252 -22.09 11.37 5.36
C PHE A 252 -22.75 10.04 4.95
N GLY A 253 -22.01 9.20 4.22
CA GLY A 253 -22.61 8.07 3.51
C GLY A 253 -21.68 6.89 3.25
N SER A 254 -21.90 6.26 2.10
CA SER A 254 -21.12 5.12 1.63
C SER A 254 -20.83 5.27 0.14
N ALA A 255 -19.60 4.95 -0.27
CA ALA A 255 -19.18 4.99 -1.66
C ALA A 255 -18.62 3.63 -2.09
N ILE A 256 -18.68 3.36 -3.39
CA ILE A 256 -18.05 2.18 -4.00
C ILE A 256 -17.16 2.66 -5.13
N TRP A 257 -15.92 2.21 -5.11
CA TRP A 257 -14.87 2.66 -6.00
C TRP A 257 -14.23 1.48 -6.72
N ASP A 258 -13.96 1.62 -8.03
CA ASP A 258 -13.09 0.69 -8.71
C ASP A 258 -11.63 1.07 -8.41
N ILE A 259 -10.86 0.11 -7.89
CA ILE A 259 -9.49 0.35 -7.45
C ILE A 259 -8.49 -0.58 -8.11
N LYS A 260 -7.25 -0.11 -8.23
CA LYS A 260 -6.09 -0.95 -8.54
C LYS A 260 -4.98 -0.61 -7.56
N VAL A 261 -4.56 -1.58 -6.78
CA VAL A 261 -3.46 -1.43 -5.82
C VAL A 261 -2.24 -2.23 -6.25
N THR A 262 -1.07 -1.63 -6.08
CA THR A 262 0.25 -2.24 -6.21
C THR A 262 1.08 -1.86 -4.99
N ASN A 263 2.34 -2.29 -4.92
CA ASN A 263 3.26 -1.86 -3.86
C ASN A 263 3.62 -0.37 -3.88
N THR A 264 3.40 0.35 -5.00
CA THR A 264 3.73 1.78 -5.14
C THR A 264 2.54 2.68 -5.38
N ASP A 265 1.54 2.20 -6.12
CA ASP A 265 0.42 3.03 -6.59
C ASP A 265 -0.93 2.44 -6.17
N LEU A 266 -1.83 3.33 -5.78
CA LEU A 266 -3.26 3.06 -5.60
C LEU A 266 -4.03 3.94 -6.58
N SER A 267 -4.61 3.34 -7.61
CA SER A 267 -5.54 4.01 -8.52
C SER A 267 -6.97 3.84 -8.00
N ILE A 268 -7.72 4.92 -7.97
CA ILE A 268 -9.14 4.96 -7.60
C ILE A 268 -9.88 5.59 -8.78
N THR A 269 -10.91 4.93 -9.29
CA THR A 269 -11.69 5.38 -10.44
C THR A 269 -13.14 5.58 -10.03
N LEU A 270 -13.67 6.77 -10.33
CA LEU A 270 -15.10 7.06 -10.28
C LEU A 270 -15.80 6.22 -11.36
N SER A 271 -16.57 5.21 -10.96
CA SER A 271 -17.54 4.59 -11.86
C SER A 271 -18.82 5.42 -11.80
N ASP A 272 -19.08 6.26 -12.79
CA ASP A 272 -20.44 6.77 -12.96
C ASP A 272 -21.34 5.57 -13.33
N ASP A 273 -22.24 5.21 -12.42
CA ASP A 273 -23.26 4.16 -12.63
C ASP A 273 -24.37 4.63 -13.62
N ASP A 274 -24.32 5.88 -14.06
CA ASP A 274 -25.26 6.45 -15.02
C ASP A 274 -24.73 6.26 -16.45
N ASP A 275 -25.41 5.41 -17.22
CA ASP A 275 -25.20 5.03 -18.64
C ASP A 275 -25.17 6.21 -19.67
N ASP A 276 -24.86 7.44 -19.26
CA ASP A 276 -24.68 8.57 -20.19
C ASP A 276 -23.25 8.51 -20.77
N ASP A 277 -23.14 7.87 -21.95
CA ASP A 277 -21.97 7.53 -22.79
C ASP A 277 -20.88 8.64 -23.03
N ASP A 278 -20.89 9.79 -22.35
CA ASP A 278 -19.98 10.92 -22.60
C ASP A 278 -19.17 11.42 -21.38
N ASP A 279 -19.35 10.88 -20.16
CA ASP A 279 -18.54 11.28 -19.01
C ASP A 279 -17.19 10.51 -18.97
N GLU A 280 -16.07 11.24 -19.03
CA GLU A 280 -14.72 10.67 -18.97
C GLU A 280 -14.51 10.01 -17.60
N GLU A 281 -14.25 8.70 -17.55
CA GLU A 281 -13.81 8.01 -16.33
C GLU A 281 -12.61 8.76 -15.71
N VAL A 282 -12.81 9.32 -14.51
CA VAL A 282 -11.74 10.02 -13.80
C VAL A 282 -11.03 9.02 -12.90
N THR A 283 -9.78 8.70 -13.24
CA THR A 283 -8.87 7.94 -12.38
C THR A 283 -7.90 8.87 -11.65
N VAL A 284 -7.87 8.78 -10.33
CA VAL A 284 -6.87 9.42 -9.48
C VAL A 284 -5.85 8.38 -9.03
N VAL A 285 -4.57 8.74 -9.02
CA VAL A 285 -3.49 7.86 -8.57
C VAL A 285 -2.83 8.44 -7.33
N PHE A 286 -2.92 7.70 -6.23
CA PHE A 286 -2.18 7.97 -5.01
C PHE A 286 -0.87 7.18 -5.00
N GLN A 287 0.18 7.79 -4.44
CA GLN A 287 1.49 7.18 -4.28
C GLN A 287 1.68 6.69 -2.84
N LYS A 288 2.21 5.49 -2.66
CA LYS A 288 2.51 4.93 -1.34
C LYS A 288 3.51 5.83 -0.61
N VAL A 289 3.19 6.22 0.62
CA VAL A 289 4.14 6.93 1.48
C VAL A 289 5.08 5.91 2.12
N LYS A 290 6.24 5.70 1.50
CA LYS A 290 7.29 4.80 1.98
C LYS A 290 8.65 5.26 1.45
N ASN A 291 9.70 5.11 2.24
CA ASN A 291 11.08 5.30 1.79
C ASN A 291 11.98 4.20 2.36
N ALA A 292 12.62 3.42 1.49
CA ALA A 292 13.52 2.34 1.93
C ALA A 292 14.80 2.87 2.61
N ASP A 293 15.23 4.08 2.28
CA ASP A 293 16.42 4.72 2.85
C ASP A 293 16.12 5.53 4.12
N ASN A 294 14.84 5.81 4.40
CA ASN A 294 14.42 6.52 5.60
C ASN A 294 13.30 5.75 6.32
N PRO A 295 13.61 4.98 7.38
CA PRO A 295 12.63 4.17 8.08
C PRO A 295 11.58 4.99 8.84
N LEU A 296 11.74 6.32 9.01
CA LEU A 296 10.68 7.14 9.59
C LEU A 296 9.49 7.28 8.63
N VAL A 297 9.74 7.33 7.32
CA VAL A 297 8.70 7.60 6.31
C VAL A 297 7.68 6.47 6.28
N GLY A 298 6.40 6.86 6.31
CA GLY A 298 5.26 5.95 6.34
C GLY A 298 4.27 6.27 7.45
N ALA A 299 3.38 5.32 7.68
CA ALA A 299 2.20 5.45 8.52
C ALA A 299 2.39 4.78 9.88
N TRP A 300 1.95 5.45 10.93
CA TRP A 300 2.17 5.09 12.32
C TRP A 300 0.91 5.34 13.14
N LEU A 301 0.49 4.36 13.93
CA LEU A 301 -0.72 4.39 14.75
C LEU A 301 -0.38 4.49 16.23
N TYR A 302 -0.97 5.45 16.92
CA TYR A 302 -0.98 5.52 18.37
C TYR A 302 -2.44 5.46 18.86
N LYS A 303 -2.75 4.38 19.58
CA LYS A 303 -4.06 4.20 20.21
C LYS A 303 -4.03 4.79 21.61
N GLU A 304 -4.87 5.79 21.88
CA GLU A 304 -5.01 6.30 23.24
C GLU A 304 -5.80 5.33 24.11
N ASN A 305 -5.21 4.89 25.21
CA ASN A 305 -5.91 4.09 26.22
C ASN A 305 -6.59 5.05 27.22
N TYR A 306 -7.77 5.56 26.89
CA TYR A 306 -8.61 6.18 27.91
C TYR A 306 -9.25 5.09 28.80
N ASP A 307 -8.96 5.14 30.10
CA ASP A 307 -9.63 4.34 31.14
C ASP A 307 -10.98 4.98 31.49
N ASP A 308 -11.83 5.25 30.49
CA ASP A 308 -13.21 5.64 30.73
C ASP A 308 -14.16 4.57 30.20
N SER A 309 -15.19 4.33 30.98
CA SER A 309 -16.27 3.36 30.81
C SER A 309 -17.17 3.59 29.60
N ASP A 310 -16.79 4.49 28.69
CA ASP A 310 -17.49 4.78 27.43
C ASP A 310 -16.70 4.11 26.29
N ASP A 311 -17.26 3.03 25.77
CA ASP A 311 -16.65 2.05 24.84
C ASP A 311 -16.41 2.62 23.43
N SER A 312 -16.30 3.95 23.27
CA SER A 312 -15.93 4.57 22.00
C SER A 312 -14.41 4.50 21.86
N ASN A 313 -13.90 3.32 21.50
CA ASN A 313 -12.48 3.01 21.27
C ASN A 313 -11.87 3.72 20.03
N ASP A 314 -12.38 4.89 19.67
CA ASP A 314 -12.07 5.59 18.40
C ASP A 314 -11.20 6.85 18.65
N ASN A 315 -10.21 6.76 19.54
CA ASN A 315 -9.21 7.81 19.80
C ASN A 315 -7.85 7.42 19.19
N ASP A 316 -7.87 7.04 17.92
CA ASP A 316 -6.70 6.68 17.15
C ASP A 316 -6.01 7.93 16.60
N ASN A 317 -4.68 7.95 16.70
CA ASN A 317 -3.83 9.02 16.22
C ASN A 317 -2.95 8.46 15.10
N ILE A 318 -3.14 8.96 13.89
CA ILE A 318 -2.46 8.47 12.70
C ILE A 318 -1.40 9.49 12.31
N LEU A 319 -0.13 9.17 12.61
CA LEU A 319 1.02 9.94 12.18
C LEU A 319 1.52 9.40 10.84
N THR A 320 1.60 10.26 9.83
CA THR A 320 2.27 9.96 8.57
C THR A 320 3.51 10.84 8.42
N ILE A 321 4.69 10.24 8.43
CA ILE A 321 5.92 10.93 8.02
C ILE A 321 5.96 10.90 6.49
N LEU A 322 5.74 12.07 5.87
CA LEU A 322 5.54 12.20 4.42
C LEU A 322 6.87 12.16 3.64
N SER A 323 7.90 12.76 4.22
CA SER A 323 9.22 12.91 3.62
C SER A 323 10.27 13.10 4.72
N ASP A 324 11.50 13.45 4.34
CA ASP A 324 12.60 13.70 5.30
C ASP A 324 12.39 14.96 6.17
N SER A 325 11.39 15.79 5.87
CA SER A 325 11.22 17.09 6.51
C SER A 325 9.79 17.45 6.87
N GLU A 326 8.82 16.55 6.69
CA GLU A 326 7.41 16.89 6.89
C GLU A 326 6.57 15.70 7.34
N TYR A 327 5.59 15.98 8.19
CA TYR A 327 4.61 15.01 8.65
C TYR A 327 3.20 15.60 8.62
N VAL A 328 2.22 14.70 8.65
CA VAL A 328 0.84 14.98 9.03
C VAL A 328 0.46 14.07 10.19
N ILE A 329 -0.28 14.58 11.16
CA ILE A 329 -0.98 13.74 12.14
C ILE A 329 -2.46 14.08 12.10
N VAL A 330 -3.29 13.05 12.13
CA VAL A 330 -4.74 13.18 12.11
C VAL A 330 -5.33 12.32 13.22
N HIS A 331 -6.38 12.83 13.84
CA HIS A 331 -7.05 12.23 14.98
C HIS A 331 -8.42 11.74 14.54
N THR A 332 -8.80 10.49 14.87
CA THR A 332 -10.18 10.02 14.67
C THR A 332 -11.15 10.69 15.64
N ARG A 333 -10.64 11.22 16.75
CA ARG A 333 -11.36 12.07 17.69
C ARG A 333 -10.39 13.00 18.40
N ASN A 334 -10.79 14.26 18.55
CA ASN A 334 -9.99 15.27 19.22
C ASN A 334 -10.84 16.05 20.23
N ASP A 335 -10.51 15.94 21.52
CA ASP A 335 -11.26 16.60 22.60
C ASP A 335 -10.79 18.04 22.90
N TYR A 336 -9.75 18.54 22.23
CA TYR A 336 -9.18 19.89 22.45
C TYR A 336 -9.89 21.00 21.67
N VAL A 337 -10.51 20.65 20.55
CA VAL A 337 -11.40 21.51 19.74
C VAL A 337 -12.78 20.87 19.74
N ASP A 338 -13.86 21.62 19.44
CA ASP A 338 -15.23 21.05 19.37
C ASP A 338 -15.18 19.74 18.55
N SER A 339 -15.31 18.60 19.26
CA SER A 339 -14.95 17.24 18.84
C SER A 339 -15.09 16.97 17.34
N GLY A 340 -14.01 16.51 16.69
CA GLY A 340 -14.03 16.15 15.28
C GLY A 340 -12.78 15.42 14.80
N VAL A 341 -12.87 14.83 13.60
CA VAL A 341 -11.74 14.23 12.87
C VAL A 341 -10.94 15.35 12.21
N LEU A 342 -9.78 15.68 12.79
CA LEU A 342 -8.97 16.85 12.38
C LEU A 342 -7.49 16.51 12.47
N GLY A 343 -6.67 17.26 11.75
CA GLY A 343 -5.22 17.07 11.78
C GLY A 343 -4.39 18.33 11.55
N GLU A 344 -3.09 18.15 11.70
CA GLU A 344 -2.06 19.15 11.45
C GLU A 344 -1.05 18.66 10.41
N PHE A 345 -0.48 19.62 9.66
CA PHE A 345 0.69 19.42 8.82
C PHE A 345 1.80 20.30 9.37
N ALA A 346 3.00 19.74 9.54
CA ALA A 346 4.13 20.52 10.00
C ALA A 346 5.48 20.01 9.46
N PRO A 347 6.44 20.91 9.27
CA PRO A 347 7.81 20.53 8.98
C PRO A 347 8.46 19.95 10.24
N TYR A 348 9.46 19.09 10.03
CA TYR A 348 10.35 18.63 11.09
C TYR A 348 11.80 18.59 10.58
N SER A 349 12.74 18.44 11.51
CA SER A 349 14.11 18.06 11.17
C SER A 349 14.55 16.87 12.02
N TYR A 350 15.29 15.95 11.41
CA TYR A 350 15.81 14.78 12.09
C TYR A 350 17.32 14.65 11.89
N SER A 351 18.06 14.63 12.99
CA SER A 351 19.52 14.51 12.97
C SER A 351 19.99 13.60 14.10
N GLY A 352 20.69 12.52 13.74
CA GLY A 352 21.09 11.49 14.69
C GLY A 352 19.84 10.78 15.21
N THR A 353 19.43 11.10 16.44
CA THR A 353 18.17 10.62 17.05
C THR A 353 17.24 11.78 17.39
N THR A 354 17.61 13.03 17.15
CA THR A 354 16.83 14.18 17.57
C THR A 354 15.82 14.55 16.50
N PHE A 355 14.54 14.42 16.81
CA PHE A 355 13.40 14.86 16.01
C PHE A 355 12.95 16.22 16.54
N THR A 356 13.05 17.27 15.73
CA THR A 356 12.68 18.65 16.10
C THR A 356 11.48 19.09 15.28
N ILE A 357 10.41 19.47 15.97
CA ILE A 357 9.13 19.83 15.37
C ILE A 357 9.18 21.31 15.01
N GLY A 358 8.80 21.62 13.77
CA GLY A 358 8.67 22.99 13.27
C GLY A 358 7.28 23.57 13.53
N ASN A 359 7.07 24.81 13.10
CA ASN A 359 5.76 25.44 13.21
C ASN A 359 4.80 24.83 12.18
N PRO A 360 3.57 24.47 12.56
CA PRO A 360 2.61 23.87 11.64
C PRO A 360 2.26 24.80 10.49
N THR A 361 2.15 24.24 9.29
CA THR A 361 1.62 24.91 8.09
C THR A 361 0.09 24.84 8.06
N VAL A 362 -0.47 23.80 8.67
CA VAL A 362 -1.89 23.61 8.95
C VAL A 362 -2.01 23.10 10.38
N ASN A 363 -2.87 23.70 11.20
CA ASN A 363 -3.23 23.21 12.52
C ASN A 363 -4.74 23.46 12.67
N ALA A 364 -5.52 22.38 12.53
CA ALA A 364 -6.96 22.39 12.74
C ALA A 364 -7.37 21.67 14.03
N ASP A 365 -6.45 20.89 14.60
CA ASP A 365 -6.58 20.09 15.81
C ASP A 365 -6.28 20.86 17.11
N GLY A 366 -5.86 22.13 17.04
CA GLY A 366 -5.71 22.99 18.21
C GLY A 366 -4.46 22.62 19.01
N ASP A 367 -4.66 22.14 20.25
CA ASP A 367 -3.59 21.68 21.15
C ASP A 367 -3.29 20.16 20.96
N GLY A 368 -3.88 19.53 19.94
CA GLY A 368 -3.68 18.13 19.58
C GLY A 368 -2.44 17.90 18.73
N GLY A 369 -1.92 16.67 18.74
CA GLY A 369 -0.85 16.28 17.83
C GLY A 369 0.57 16.52 18.35
N LEU A 370 1.53 16.66 17.44
CA LEU A 370 2.94 16.77 17.78
C LEU A 370 3.38 18.23 17.94
N SER A 371 2.79 19.19 17.21
CA SER A 371 3.26 20.58 17.26
C SER A 371 3.17 21.21 18.65
N ASP A 372 2.20 20.77 19.47
CA ASP A 372 2.01 21.25 20.84
C ASP A 372 2.95 20.64 21.88
N ILE A 373 3.52 19.46 21.61
CA ILE A 373 4.63 18.92 22.41
C ILE A 373 5.80 19.91 22.37
N GLY A 374 5.99 20.55 21.21
CA GLY A 374 6.99 21.57 20.96
C GLY A 374 8.44 21.08 21.06
N GLY A 375 9.36 21.82 20.42
CA GLY A 375 10.79 21.60 20.59
C GLY A 375 11.29 20.30 19.95
N SER A 376 12.02 19.48 20.73
CA SER A 376 12.73 18.31 20.20
C SER A 376 12.65 17.10 21.11
N ALA A 377 12.42 15.93 20.52
CA ALA A 377 12.41 14.63 21.20
C ALA A 377 13.54 13.72 20.67
N ASN A 378 13.95 12.75 21.49
CA ASN A 378 14.81 11.67 21.00
C ASN A 378 13.95 10.54 20.46
N VAL A 379 14.15 10.17 19.21
CA VAL A 379 13.35 9.18 18.51
C VAL A 379 14.18 7.94 18.20
N THR A 380 13.60 6.77 18.48
CA THR A 380 14.07 5.47 18.01
C THR A 380 13.05 4.88 17.06
N VAL A 381 13.52 4.29 15.97
CA VAL A 381 12.65 3.71 14.93
C VAL A 381 13.10 2.30 14.58
N SER A 382 12.14 1.40 14.41
CA SER A 382 12.29 0.04 13.89
C SER A 382 11.24 -0.21 12.79
N ASP A 383 11.18 -1.42 12.27
CA ASP A 383 10.17 -1.79 11.27
C ASP A 383 8.75 -1.77 11.86
N THR A 384 8.59 -1.91 13.18
CA THR A 384 7.26 -2.03 13.81
C THR A 384 6.92 -0.91 14.78
N GLU A 385 7.91 -0.14 15.23
CA GLU A 385 7.72 0.83 16.31
C GLU A 385 8.51 2.12 16.07
N LEU A 386 7.86 3.25 16.33
CA LEU A 386 8.44 4.60 16.37
C LEU A 386 8.22 5.17 17.77
N SER A 387 9.28 5.31 18.55
CA SER A 387 9.20 5.75 19.95
C SER A 387 9.77 7.15 20.14
N PHE A 388 8.99 8.02 20.76
CA PHE A 388 9.40 9.33 21.24
C PHE A 388 9.82 9.19 22.71
N ASN A 389 11.10 9.47 22.98
CA ASN A 389 11.73 9.26 24.28
C ASN A 389 11.98 10.61 24.97
N GLY A 390 11.49 10.75 26.19
CA GLY A 390 11.54 12.00 26.95
C GLY A 390 11.03 11.87 28.38
N ALA A 391 10.60 12.99 28.95
CA ALA A 391 9.95 13.01 30.26
C ALA A 391 8.63 12.22 30.24
N GLU A 392 7.90 12.32 29.13
CA GLU A 392 6.77 11.47 28.77
C GLU A 392 7.19 10.71 27.51
N SER A 393 7.22 9.38 27.59
CA SER A 393 7.62 8.54 26.46
C SER A 393 6.41 7.79 25.95
N PHE A 394 6.26 7.76 24.62
CA PHE A 394 5.16 7.10 23.92
C PHE A 394 5.67 6.52 22.60
N SER A 395 4.94 5.54 22.07
CA SER A 395 5.32 4.83 20.86
C SER A 395 4.14 4.69 19.93
N PHE A 396 4.38 4.88 18.64
CA PHE A 396 3.47 4.48 17.58
C PHE A 396 3.85 3.10 17.05
N THR A 397 2.85 2.35 16.60
CA THR A 397 3.03 1.08 15.88
C THR A 397 2.94 1.33 14.38
N ARG A 398 3.79 0.69 13.57
CA ARG A 398 3.71 0.84 12.10
C ARG A 398 2.40 0.27 11.56
N ILE A 399 1.76 1.02 10.67
CA ILE A 399 0.63 0.54 9.87
C ILE A 399 1.19 -0.06 8.58
N GLN A 400 1.08 -1.39 8.41
CA GLN A 400 1.62 -2.13 7.26
C GLN A 400 0.82 -3.40 6.94
#